data_AF-A0A6H2H2L9-F1
#
_entry.id   AF-A0A6H2H2L9-F1
#
_cell.length_a   1.000
_cell.length_b   1.000
_cell.length_c   1.000
_cell.angle_alpha   90.00
_cell.angle_beta   90.00
_cell.angle_gamma   90.00
#
_symmetry.space_group_name_H-M   'P 1'
#
loop_
_entity.id
_entity.type
_entity.pdbx_description
1 polymer ?
#
loop_
_entity_poly.entity_id
_entity_poly.type
_entity_poly.pdbx_seq_one_letter_code
_entity_poly.pdbx_strand_id
1 'polypeptide(L)'
;MRAIVLIAPRERGAEPSAGAAEAGPKPEALLRACGYAVLRAATAQQAETVLPEADAAVLHMPLPEVGGWRGALAGGRPVPLLWWCSAEAMGRSAAACEDDVRLDGLLTPGMSAGEVHWALQLAGKACMERRQWEEERKRLMGRLEERKWIDMAKGILAETRGLSEAEAYELLRSQAMEERRRMVDVATSIVKVYQLLQDNTKKGARRP
;
A
#
# COMPACT_ATOMS: atom_id res chain seq x y z
N MET A 1 -7.80 -9.84 -24.66
CA MET A 1 -8.69 -8.67 -24.48
C MET A 1 -8.28 -8.01 -23.17
N ARG A 2 -8.08 -6.68 -23.12
CA ARG A 2 -7.68 -6.00 -21.88
C ARG A 2 -8.89 -5.91 -20.93
N ALA A 3 -8.74 -6.33 -19.68
CA ALA A 3 -9.82 -6.39 -18.70
C ALA A 3 -9.71 -5.24 -17.70
N ILE A 4 -10.82 -4.53 -17.48
CA ILE A 4 -10.91 -3.43 -16.50
C ILE A 4 -11.96 -3.81 -15.47
N VAL A 5 -11.60 -3.67 -14.20
CA VAL A 5 -12.55 -3.86 -13.10
C VAL A 5 -13.19 -2.51 -12.77
N LEU A 6 -14.51 -2.43 -12.92
CA LEU A 6 -15.31 -1.32 -12.43
C LEU A 6 -15.78 -1.62 -11.01
N ILE A 7 -15.26 -0.86 -10.05
CA ILE A 7 -15.65 -0.93 -8.65
C ILE A 7 -16.75 0.10 -8.42
N ALA A 8 -17.98 -0.39 -8.23
CA ALA A 8 -19.17 0.44 -8.06
C ALA A 8 -20.02 -0.17 -6.92
N PRO A 9 -19.95 0.39 -5.69
CA PRO A 9 -20.74 -0.12 -4.57
C PRO A 9 -22.22 -0.04 -4.90
N ARG A 10 -23.02 -0.95 -4.34
CA ARG A 10 -24.47 -0.81 -4.41
C ARG A 10 -24.85 0.44 -3.61
N GLU A 11 -25.57 1.36 -4.24
CA GLU A 11 -26.13 2.54 -3.60
C GLU A 11 -26.88 2.10 -2.34
N ARG A 12 -26.40 2.52 -1.16
CA ARG A 12 -27.17 2.37 0.08
C ARG A 12 -28.21 3.48 0.10
N GLY A 13 -29.42 3.18 -0.40
CA GLY A 13 -30.61 3.98 -0.12
C GLY A 13 -30.57 5.44 -0.58
N ALA A 14 -30.19 5.71 -1.83
CA ALA A 14 -30.56 6.98 -2.46
C ALA A 14 -31.96 6.83 -3.04
N GLU A 15 -32.93 7.59 -2.53
CA GLU A 15 -34.16 7.85 -3.28
C GLU A 15 -33.78 8.38 -4.67
N PRO A 16 -34.50 8.03 -5.75
CA PRO A 16 -34.21 8.57 -7.06
C PRO A 16 -34.50 10.07 -7.03
N SER A 17 -33.44 10.89 -6.85
CA SER A 17 -33.58 12.33 -6.94
C SER A 17 -34.01 12.67 -8.37
N ALA A 18 -35.02 13.54 -8.48
CA ALA A 18 -35.70 13.92 -9.72
C ALA A 18 -34.84 14.84 -10.63
N GLY A 19 -33.54 14.55 -10.75
CA GLY A 19 -32.55 15.28 -11.54
C GLY A 19 -31.70 14.38 -12.44
N ALA A 20 -32.20 13.20 -12.84
CA ALA A 20 -31.48 12.22 -13.67
C ALA A 20 -31.28 12.63 -15.15
N ALA A 21 -31.30 13.94 -15.46
CA ALA A 21 -31.24 14.48 -16.82
C ALA A 21 -29.82 14.89 -17.28
N GLU A 22 -28.82 14.90 -16.39
CA GLU A 22 -27.42 15.24 -16.73
C GLU A 22 -26.40 14.13 -16.42
N ALA A 23 -26.86 12.88 -16.27
CA ALA A 23 -25.96 11.75 -16.10
C ALA A 23 -25.31 11.43 -17.46
N GLY A 24 -24.07 11.88 -17.66
CA GLY A 24 -23.23 11.45 -18.79
C GLY A 24 -23.13 9.91 -18.91
N PRO A 25 -22.49 9.39 -19.97
CA PRO A 25 -22.45 7.94 -20.22
C PRO A 25 -21.91 7.19 -19.01
N LYS A 26 -22.56 6.08 -18.64
CA LYS A 26 -22.09 5.23 -17.52
C LYS A 26 -20.67 4.73 -17.81
N PRO A 27 -19.78 4.66 -16.80
CA PRO A 27 -18.39 4.23 -17.00
C PRO A 27 -18.27 2.90 -17.75
N GLU A 28 -19.14 1.94 -17.43
CA GLU A 28 -19.17 0.63 -18.09
C GLU A 28 -19.44 0.73 -19.60
N ALA A 29 -20.35 1.61 -20.02
CA ALA A 29 -20.69 1.78 -21.43
C ALA A 29 -19.53 2.42 -22.19
N LEU A 30 -18.90 3.45 -21.63
CA LEU A 30 -17.75 4.13 -22.23
C LEU A 30 -16.55 3.19 -22.38
N LEU A 31 -16.22 2.42 -21.33
CA LEU A 31 -15.11 1.46 -21.38
C LEU A 31 -15.36 0.32 -22.38
N ARG A 32 -16.60 -0.19 -22.45
CA ARG A 32 -16.97 -1.21 -23.45
C ARG A 32 -16.92 -0.68 -24.87
N ALA A 33 -17.39 0.56 -25.10
CA ALA A 33 -17.30 1.22 -26.40
C ALA A 33 -15.84 1.42 -26.85
N CYS A 34 -14.91 1.57 -25.91
CA CYS A 34 -13.47 1.62 -26.18
C CYS A 34 -12.84 0.21 -26.40
N GLY A 35 -13.62 -0.87 -26.36
CA GLY A 35 -13.15 -2.24 -26.61
C GLY A 35 -12.59 -2.98 -25.40
N TYR A 36 -12.76 -2.45 -24.19
CA TYR A 36 -12.33 -3.13 -22.96
C TYR A 36 -13.37 -4.12 -22.45
N ALA A 37 -12.91 -5.27 -21.93
CA ALA A 37 -13.77 -6.16 -21.17
C ALA A 37 -13.97 -5.57 -19.76
N VAL A 38 -15.22 -5.32 -19.36
CA VAL A 38 -15.51 -4.70 -18.05
C VAL A 38 -16.05 -5.75 -17.09
N LEU A 39 -15.29 -6.02 -16.04
CA LEU A 39 -15.70 -6.82 -14.88
C LEU A 39 -16.26 -5.88 -13.81
N ARG A 40 -17.29 -6.28 -13.08
CA ARG A 40 -17.90 -5.42 -12.05
C ARG A 40 -17.71 -6.02 -10.66
N ALA A 41 -17.30 -5.17 -9.71
CA ALA A 41 -17.24 -5.49 -8.30
C ALA A 41 -18.10 -4.50 -7.50
N ALA A 42 -19.06 -5.04 -6.73
CA ALA A 42 -19.93 -4.24 -5.87
C ALA A 42 -19.59 -4.40 -4.37
N THR A 43 -18.69 -5.31 -4.03
CA THR A 43 -18.17 -5.53 -2.67
C THR A 43 -16.65 -5.73 -2.70
N ALA A 44 -15.97 -5.45 -1.58
CA ALA A 44 -14.51 -5.63 -1.46
C ALA A 44 -14.07 -7.07 -1.78
N GLN A 45 -14.81 -8.07 -1.30
CA GLN A 45 -14.54 -9.49 -1.57
C GLN A 45 -14.64 -9.85 -3.06
N GLN A 46 -15.61 -9.27 -3.77
CA GLN A 46 -15.69 -9.43 -5.23
C GLN A 46 -14.49 -8.80 -5.92
N ALA A 47 -14.08 -7.59 -5.50
CA ALA A 47 -12.92 -6.92 -6.05
C ALA A 47 -11.64 -7.76 -5.86
N GLU A 48 -11.42 -8.32 -4.67
CA GLU A 48 -10.28 -9.22 -4.39
C GLU A 48 -10.20 -10.41 -5.36
N THR A 49 -11.35 -10.92 -5.80
CA THR A 49 -11.41 -12.07 -6.70
C THR A 49 -11.07 -11.68 -8.14
N VAL A 50 -11.47 -10.50 -8.59
CA VAL A 50 -11.35 -10.09 -10.01
C VAL A 50 -10.12 -9.22 -10.31
N LEU A 51 -9.59 -8.51 -9.30
CA LEU A 51 -8.41 -7.64 -9.45
C LEU A 51 -7.14 -8.36 -9.95
N PRO A 52 -6.85 -9.62 -9.56
CA PRO A 52 -5.66 -10.33 -10.04
C PRO A 52 -5.60 -10.49 -11.57
N GLU A 53 -6.77 -10.60 -12.22
CA GLU A 53 -6.89 -10.77 -13.67
C GLU A 53 -7.03 -9.44 -14.44
N ALA A 54 -7.14 -8.33 -13.73
CA ALA A 54 -7.45 -7.01 -14.31
C ALA A 54 -6.19 -6.23 -14.68
N ASP A 55 -6.26 -5.49 -15.78
CA ASP A 55 -5.20 -4.57 -16.24
C ASP A 55 -5.31 -3.18 -15.58
N ALA A 56 -6.51 -2.80 -15.14
CA ALA A 56 -6.78 -1.55 -14.41
C ALA A 56 -8.05 -1.70 -13.57
N ALA A 57 -8.17 -0.86 -12.53
CA ALA A 57 -9.39 -0.72 -11.74
C ALA A 57 -9.91 0.72 -11.84
N VAL A 58 -11.21 0.86 -12.08
CA VAL A 58 -11.91 2.14 -12.14
C VAL A 58 -12.84 2.24 -10.93
N LEU A 59 -12.59 3.24 -10.09
CA LEU A 59 -13.39 3.53 -8.90
C LEU A 59 -14.56 4.43 -9.28
N HIS A 60 -15.77 3.89 -9.25
CA HIS A 60 -17.00 4.63 -9.46
C HIS A 60 -17.70 4.85 -8.12
N MET A 61 -17.13 5.77 -7.34
CA MET A 61 -17.62 6.21 -6.03
C MET A 61 -16.95 7.54 -5.65
N PRO A 62 -17.49 8.27 -4.66
CA PRO A 62 -16.79 9.37 -4.02
C PRO A 62 -15.51 8.90 -3.30
N LEU A 63 -14.46 9.72 -3.29
CA LEU A 63 -13.17 9.41 -2.66
C LEU A 63 -13.26 9.04 -1.16
N PRO A 64 -14.11 9.66 -0.32
CA PRO A 64 -14.25 9.24 1.09
C PRO A 64 -14.64 7.77 1.25
N GLU A 65 -15.35 7.19 0.28
CA GLU A 65 -15.84 5.81 0.35
C GLU A 65 -14.77 4.78 -0.03
N VAL A 66 -13.66 5.20 -0.64
CA VAL A 66 -12.55 4.33 -1.05
C VAL A 66 -11.88 3.67 0.15
N GLY A 67 -11.95 4.27 1.34
CA GLY A 67 -11.41 3.73 2.58
C GLY A 67 -11.85 2.27 2.86
N GLY A 68 -13.12 1.95 2.59
CA GLY A 68 -13.68 0.60 2.77
C GLY A 68 -13.14 -0.46 1.80
N TRP A 69 -12.41 -0.04 0.76
CA TRP A 69 -11.88 -0.91 -0.29
C TRP A 69 -10.36 -1.09 -0.20
N ARG A 70 -9.69 -0.38 0.70
CA ARG A 70 -8.21 -0.39 0.83
C ARG A 70 -7.64 -1.80 0.96
N GLY A 71 -8.27 -2.68 1.75
CA GLY A 71 -7.85 -4.08 1.90
C GLY A 71 -7.85 -4.84 0.57
N ALA A 72 -8.96 -4.75 -0.17
CA ALA A 72 -9.12 -5.39 -1.47
C ALA A 72 -8.12 -4.87 -2.51
N LEU A 73 -7.87 -3.56 -2.51
CA LEU A 73 -6.94 -2.91 -3.43
C LEU A 73 -5.45 -3.20 -3.10
N ALA A 74 -5.14 -3.54 -1.84
CA ALA A 74 -3.78 -3.79 -1.40
C ALA A 74 -3.36 -5.27 -1.44
N GLY A 75 -4.31 -6.21 -1.49
CA GLY A 75 -4.06 -7.65 -1.27
C GLY A 75 -3.40 -8.42 -2.42
N GLY A 76 -3.21 -7.82 -3.59
CA GLY A 76 -2.85 -8.55 -4.82
C GLY A 76 -1.74 -7.93 -5.66
N ARG A 77 -1.73 -8.27 -6.96
CA ARG A 77 -0.88 -7.62 -7.96
C ARG A 77 -1.17 -6.11 -7.96
N PRO A 78 -0.16 -5.23 -8.05
CA PRO A 78 -0.43 -3.80 -8.19
C PRO A 78 -1.16 -3.55 -9.52
N VAL A 79 -2.36 -2.99 -9.40
CA VAL A 79 -3.23 -2.62 -10.51
C VAL A 79 -3.36 -1.09 -10.54
N PRO A 80 -3.27 -0.44 -11.71
CA PRO A 80 -3.54 0.99 -11.85
C PRO A 80 -4.94 1.35 -11.34
N LEU A 81 -5.02 2.33 -10.45
CA LEU A 81 -6.26 2.82 -9.85
C LEU A 81 -6.66 4.14 -10.51
N LEU A 82 -7.75 4.12 -11.26
CA LEU A 82 -8.32 5.32 -11.87
C LEU A 82 -9.62 5.70 -11.17
N TRP A 83 -9.83 6.99 -10.96
CA TRP A 83 -11.10 7.49 -10.43
C TRP A 83 -12.03 7.92 -11.56
N TRP A 84 -13.29 7.45 -11.52
CA TRP A 84 -14.33 7.98 -12.38
C TRP A 84 -14.85 9.31 -11.81
N CYS A 85 -14.37 10.41 -12.39
CA CYS A 85 -14.73 11.75 -12.01
C CYS A 85 -16.02 12.19 -12.71
N SER A 86 -17.16 11.86 -12.10
CA SER A 86 -18.47 12.43 -12.46
C SER A 86 -18.73 13.72 -11.67
N ALA A 87 -19.69 14.53 -12.13
CA ALA A 87 -20.09 15.75 -11.42
C ALA A 87 -20.53 15.45 -9.96
N GLU A 88 -21.28 14.37 -9.76
CA GLU A 88 -21.72 13.93 -8.43
C GLU A 88 -20.54 13.49 -7.54
N ALA A 89 -19.65 12.65 -8.07
CA ALA A 89 -18.49 12.17 -7.32
C ALA A 89 -17.56 13.33 -6.97
N MET A 90 -17.37 14.30 -7.87
CA MET A 90 -16.58 15.50 -7.64
C MET A 90 -17.13 16.35 -6.49
N GLY A 91 -18.44 16.66 -6.51
CA GLY A 91 -19.08 17.45 -5.46
C GLY A 91 -18.96 16.84 -4.06
N ARG A 92 -18.98 15.50 -3.97
CA ARG A 92 -18.86 14.75 -2.71
C ARG A 92 -17.42 14.43 -2.29
N SER A 93 -16.42 14.75 -3.11
CA SER A 93 -15.02 14.38 -2.87
C SER A 93 -14.09 15.58 -2.66
N ALA A 94 -14.58 16.82 -2.84
CA ALA A 94 -13.74 18.03 -2.73
C ALA A 94 -12.98 18.12 -1.40
N ALA A 95 -13.63 17.78 -0.27
CA ALA A 95 -13.01 17.81 1.06
C ALA A 95 -12.12 16.58 1.36
N ALA A 96 -12.26 15.50 0.59
CA ALA A 96 -11.51 14.25 0.79
C ALA A 96 -10.31 14.10 -0.17
N CYS A 97 -10.02 15.13 -0.96
CA CYS A 97 -8.78 15.21 -1.73
C CYS A 97 -7.53 15.23 -0.81
N GLU A 98 -7.71 15.54 0.48
CA GLU A 98 -6.65 15.54 1.50
C GLU A 98 -6.41 14.15 2.13
N ASP A 99 -7.30 13.18 1.92
CA ASP A 99 -7.11 11.81 2.40
C ASP A 99 -6.03 11.09 1.56
N ASP A 100 -5.31 10.13 2.15
CA ASP A 100 -4.28 9.28 1.47
C ASP A 100 -4.92 8.28 0.48
N VAL A 101 -5.88 8.73 -0.34
CA VAL A 101 -6.49 7.96 -1.42
C VAL A 101 -5.54 8.00 -2.61
N ARG A 102 -4.89 6.87 -2.87
CA ARG A 102 -3.91 6.76 -3.94
C ARG A 102 -4.61 6.48 -5.27
N LEU A 103 -4.49 7.43 -6.18
CA LEU A 103 -4.99 7.32 -7.54
C LEU A 103 -3.81 7.48 -8.52
N ASP A 104 -3.79 6.66 -9.55
CA ASP A 104 -2.82 6.72 -10.64
C ASP A 104 -3.34 7.54 -11.83
N GLY A 105 -4.63 7.87 -11.84
CA GLY A 105 -5.26 8.69 -12.87
C GLY A 105 -6.75 8.95 -12.65
N LEU A 106 -7.37 9.62 -13.60
CA LEU A 106 -8.80 9.91 -13.62
C LEU A 106 -9.39 9.65 -15.00
N LEU A 107 -10.68 9.33 -15.02
CA LEU A 107 -11.51 9.26 -16.24
C LEU A 107 -12.74 10.15 -16.06
N THR A 108 -13.17 10.82 -17.12
CA THR A 108 -14.40 11.62 -17.13
C THR A 108 -15.37 11.10 -18.20
N PRO A 109 -16.69 11.30 -18.04
CA PRO A 109 -17.69 10.82 -18.99
C PRO A 109 -17.53 11.37 -20.43
N GLY A 110 -16.85 12.50 -20.61
CA GLY A 110 -16.70 13.16 -21.92
C GLY A 110 -15.50 12.72 -22.74
N MET A 111 -14.67 11.81 -22.22
CA MET A 111 -13.43 11.41 -22.90
C MET A 111 -13.71 10.55 -24.14
N SER A 112 -12.99 10.86 -25.22
CA SER A 112 -12.89 10.03 -26.42
C SER A 112 -12.13 8.73 -26.16
N ALA A 113 -12.27 7.74 -27.05
CA ALA A 113 -11.55 6.47 -26.93
C ALA A 113 -10.02 6.63 -26.89
N GLY A 114 -9.48 7.61 -27.62
CA GLY A 114 -8.04 7.93 -27.62
C GLY A 114 -7.58 8.50 -26.28
N GLU A 115 -8.36 9.38 -25.67
CA GLU A 115 -8.06 9.94 -24.34
C GLU A 115 -8.14 8.85 -23.26
N VAL A 116 -9.16 7.99 -23.30
CA VAL A 116 -9.29 6.85 -22.37
C VAL A 116 -8.09 5.91 -22.49
N HIS A 117 -7.68 5.61 -23.73
CA HIS A 117 -6.50 4.78 -23.99
C HIS A 117 -5.24 5.38 -23.34
N TRP A 118 -4.96 6.66 -23.60
CA TRP A 118 -3.77 7.32 -23.04
C TRP A 118 -3.83 7.50 -21.52
N ALA A 119 -5.01 7.79 -20.96
CA ALA A 119 -5.20 7.86 -19.51
C ALA A 119 -4.87 6.52 -18.83
N LEU A 120 -5.30 5.40 -19.40
CA LEU A 120 -4.94 4.07 -18.91
C LEU A 120 -3.45 3.77 -19.03
N GLN A 121 -2.81 4.16 -20.15
CA GLN A 121 -1.37 3.98 -20.34
C GLN A 121 -0.55 4.80 -19.32
N LEU A 122 -0.94 6.04 -19.07
CA LEU A 122 -0.32 6.92 -18.08
C LEU A 122 -0.54 6.40 -16.65
N ALA A 123 -1.74 5.95 -16.32
CA ALA A 123 -2.04 5.33 -15.03
C ALA A 123 -1.22 4.05 -14.82
N GLY A 124 -1.00 3.27 -15.88
CA GLY A 124 -0.08 2.13 -15.88
C GLY A 124 1.34 2.52 -15.45
N LYS A 125 1.88 3.58 -16.03
CA LYS A 125 3.19 4.13 -15.67
C LYS A 125 3.23 4.63 -14.22
N ALA A 126 2.23 5.42 -13.81
CA ALA A 126 2.14 5.95 -12.45
C ALA A 126 2.07 4.84 -11.39
N CYS A 127 1.31 3.77 -11.65
CA CYS A 127 1.25 2.59 -10.79
C CYS A 127 2.63 1.90 -10.64
N MET A 128 3.37 1.75 -11.74
CA MET A 128 4.72 1.17 -11.69
C MET A 128 5.70 2.06 -10.94
N GLU A 129 5.69 3.37 -11.17
CA GLU A 129 6.54 4.31 -10.44
C GLU A 129 6.22 4.28 -8.95
N ARG A 130 4.93 4.35 -8.59
CA ARG A 130 4.46 4.23 -7.20
C ARG A 130 4.98 2.97 -6.53
N ARG A 131 4.90 1.81 -7.20
CA ARG A 131 5.43 0.56 -6.70
C ARG A 131 6.93 0.62 -6.45
N GLN A 132 7.70 1.18 -7.38
CA GLN A 132 9.15 1.33 -7.23
C GLN A 132 9.49 2.20 -6.02
N TRP A 133 8.77 3.31 -5.81
CA TRP A 133 8.95 4.16 -4.64
C TRP A 133 8.61 3.45 -3.32
N GLU A 134 7.55 2.64 -3.31
CA GLU A 134 7.17 1.84 -2.14
C GLU A 134 8.21 0.77 -1.80
N GLU A 135 8.74 0.07 -2.80
CA GLU A 135 9.81 -0.92 -2.64
C GLU A 135 11.11 -0.26 -2.15
N GLU A 136 11.48 0.88 -2.72
CA GLU A 136 12.66 1.64 -2.29
C GLU A 136 12.52 2.15 -0.87
N ARG A 137 11.35 2.71 -0.52
CA ARG A 137 11.05 3.16 0.84
C ARG A 137 11.17 2.00 1.82
N LYS A 138 10.61 0.83 1.49
CA LYS A 138 10.70 -0.37 2.33
C LYS A 138 12.15 -0.81 2.52
N ARG A 139 12.96 -0.78 1.45
CA ARG A 139 14.38 -1.11 1.49
C ARG A 139 15.17 -0.17 2.38
N LEU A 140 14.97 1.14 2.24
CA LEU A 140 15.67 2.15 3.05
C LEU A 140 15.26 2.08 4.52
N MET A 141 13.97 1.92 4.80
CA MET A 141 13.47 1.72 6.17
C MET A 141 14.07 0.46 6.79
N GLY A 142 14.13 -0.64 6.06
CA GLY A 142 14.77 -1.87 6.51
C GLY A 142 16.25 -1.66 6.87
N ARG A 143 17.02 -0.97 6.02
CA ARG A 143 18.43 -0.65 6.32
C ARG A 143 18.59 0.21 7.58
N LEU A 144 17.68 1.15 7.81
CA LEU A 144 17.69 1.98 9.01
C LEU A 144 17.39 1.16 10.27
N GLU A 145 16.41 0.25 10.20
CA GLU A 145 16.09 -0.67 11.29
C GLU A 145 17.27 -1.61 11.59
N GLU A 146 17.91 -2.17 10.57
CA GLU A 146 19.10 -3.01 10.74
C GLU A 146 20.22 -2.26 11.47
N ARG A 147 20.47 -1.00 11.10
CA ARG A 147 21.47 -0.16 11.76
C ARG A 147 21.13 0.08 13.23
N LYS A 148 19.86 0.34 13.56
CA LYS A 148 19.42 0.49 14.96
C LYS A 148 19.76 -0.73 15.81
N TRP A 149 19.50 -1.94 15.31
CA TRP A 149 19.83 -3.17 16.03
C TRP A 149 21.33 -3.35 16.24
N ILE A 150 22.14 -3.04 15.22
CA ILE A 150 23.60 -3.11 15.31
C ILE A 150 24.13 -2.10 16.33
N ASP A 151 23.66 -0.85 16.29
CA ASP A 151 24.08 0.19 17.22
C ASP A 151 23.68 -0.14 18.67
N MET A 152 22.48 -0.69 18.88
CA MET A 152 22.04 -1.18 20.19
C MET A 152 22.91 -2.33 20.71
N ALA A 153 23.25 -3.30 19.85
CA ALA A 153 24.10 -4.42 20.25
C ALA A 153 25.52 -3.96 20.62
N LYS A 154 26.09 -3.00 19.88
CA LYS A 154 27.38 -2.39 20.23
C LYS A 154 27.33 -1.75 21.62
N GLY A 155 26.28 -0.98 21.92
CA GLY A 155 26.10 -0.37 23.24
C GLY A 155 26.06 -1.40 24.37
N ILE A 156 25.31 -2.49 24.20
CA ILE A 156 25.25 -3.59 25.18
C ILE A 156 26.61 -4.26 25.37
N LEU A 157 27.34 -4.51 24.28
CA LEU A 157 28.67 -5.12 24.34
C LEU A 157 29.68 -4.19 25.02
N ALA A 158 29.59 -2.88 24.77
CA ALA A 158 30.40 -1.88 25.45
C ALA A 158 30.12 -1.86 26.96
N GLU A 159 28.84 -1.86 27.38
CA GLU A 159 28.45 -1.89 28.79
C GLU A 159 28.84 -3.20 29.51
N THR A 160 28.60 -4.34 28.86
CA THR A 160 28.74 -5.66 29.51
C THR A 160 30.17 -6.17 29.50
N ARG A 161 30.95 -5.86 28.45
CA ARG A 161 32.32 -6.37 28.25
C ARG A 161 33.39 -5.29 28.31
N GLY A 162 33.02 -4.02 28.49
CA GLY A 162 33.97 -2.90 28.56
C GLY A 162 34.69 -2.62 27.23
N LEU A 163 34.09 -3.01 26.10
CA LEU A 163 34.66 -2.82 24.77
C LEU A 163 34.39 -1.41 24.23
N SER A 164 35.30 -0.89 23.42
CA SER A 164 35.00 0.29 22.58
C SER A 164 33.98 -0.06 21.49
N GLU A 165 33.31 0.94 20.93
CA GLU A 165 32.35 0.71 19.83
C GLU A 165 33.01 0.04 18.60
N ALA A 166 34.27 0.36 18.32
CA ALA A 166 35.02 -0.23 17.22
C ALA A 166 35.27 -1.72 17.45
N GLU A 167 35.68 -2.11 18.67
CA GLU A 167 35.90 -3.51 19.04
C GLU A 167 34.58 -4.30 19.08
N ALA A 168 33.50 -3.68 19.56
CA ALA A 168 32.18 -4.29 19.57
C ALA A 168 31.67 -4.55 18.13
N TYR A 169 31.93 -3.64 17.19
CA TYR A 169 31.60 -3.85 15.79
C TYR A 169 32.38 -5.01 15.16
N GLU A 170 33.69 -5.06 15.36
CA GLU A 170 34.52 -6.16 14.84
C GLU A 170 34.15 -7.52 15.45
N LEU A 171 33.75 -7.54 16.72
CA LEU A 171 33.24 -8.75 17.38
C LEU A 171 31.91 -9.21 16.75
N LEU A 172 30.95 -8.29 16.56
CA LEU A 172 29.68 -8.60 15.88
C LEU A 172 29.91 -9.12 14.45
N ARG A 173 30.86 -8.52 13.73
CA ARG A 173 31.23 -8.92 12.37
C ARG A 173 31.85 -10.32 12.35
N SER A 174 32.80 -10.57 13.24
CA SER A 174 33.47 -11.87 13.34
C SER A 174 32.48 -12.98 13.69
N GLN A 175 31.60 -12.73 14.67
CA GLN A 175 30.55 -13.68 15.06
C GLN A 175 29.59 -13.97 13.90
N ALA A 176 29.17 -12.93 13.16
CA ALA A 176 28.30 -13.11 12.00
C ALA A 176 28.95 -13.94 10.89
N MET A 177 30.26 -13.75 10.69
CA MET A 177 31.04 -14.53 9.72
C MET A 177 31.20 -15.99 10.15
N GLU A 178 31.50 -16.25 11.41
CA GLU A 178 31.62 -17.60 11.98
C GLU A 178 30.30 -18.37 11.90
N GLU A 179 29.18 -17.71 12.23
CA GLU A 179 27.84 -18.30 12.17
C GLU A 179 27.22 -18.33 10.75
N ARG A 180 27.88 -17.73 9.74
CA ARG A 180 27.34 -17.55 8.38
C ARG A 180 25.96 -16.88 8.36
N ARG A 181 25.76 -15.89 9.24
CA ARG A 181 24.51 -15.13 9.40
C ARG A 181 24.73 -13.67 9.06
N ARG A 182 23.64 -12.92 8.87
CA ARG A 182 23.74 -11.46 8.70
C ARG A 182 24.12 -10.84 10.04
N MET A 183 24.93 -9.78 10.00
CA MET A 183 25.34 -9.05 11.20
C MET A 183 24.14 -8.55 12.02
N VAL A 184 23.07 -8.09 11.36
CA VAL A 184 21.84 -7.69 12.04
C VAL A 184 21.21 -8.84 12.81
N ASP A 185 21.22 -10.07 12.30
CA ASP A 185 20.58 -11.22 12.96
C ASP A 185 21.31 -11.56 14.27
N VAL A 186 22.64 -11.48 14.27
CA VAL A 186 23.48 -11.65 15.45
C VAL A 186 23.21 -10.51 16.45
N ALA A 187 23.21 -9.26 15.97
CA ALA A 187 22.93 -8.10 16.80
C ALA A 187 21.54 -8.18 17.47
N THR A 188 20.49 -8.53 16.72
CA THR A 188 19.15 -8.75 17.24
C THR A 188 19.11 -9.88 18.27
N SER A 189 19.86 -10.96 18.06
CA SER A 189 19.94 -12.07 19.02
C SER A 189 20.55 -11.62 20.36
N ILE A 190 21.64 -10.85 20.31
CA ILE A 190 22.29 -10.28 21.50
C ILE A 190 21.34 -9.36 22.26
N VAL A 191 20.69 -8.42 21.55
CA VAL A 191 19.75 -7.48 22.19
C VAL A 191 18.59 -8.21 22.84
N LYS A 192 17.97 -9.20 22.16
CA LYS A 192 16.84 -9.96 22.71
C LYS A 192 17.23 -10.75 23.97
N VAL A 193 18.38 -11.41 23.94
CA VAL A 193 18.89 -12.16 25.12
C VAL A 193 19.15 -11.20 26.28
N TYR A 194 19.78 -10.05 26.03
CA TYR A 194 20.03 -9.06 27.06
C TYR A 194 18.74 -8.52 27.69
N GLN A 195 17.72 -8.22 26.88
CA GLN A 195 16.40 -7.79 27.38
C GLN A 195 15.75 -8.86 28.28
N LEU A 196 15.78 -10.13 27.87
CA LEU A 196 15.24 -11.24 28.68
C LEU A 196 15.97 -11.38 30.03
N LEU A 197 17.28 -11.21 30.06
CA LEU A 197 18.07 -11.25 31.30
C LEU A 197 17.72 -10.09 32.23
N GLN A 198 17.53 -8.87 31.70
CA GLN A 198 17.11 -7.71 32.50
C GLN A 198 15.67 -7.81 33.03
N ASP A 199 14.75 -8.42 32.28
CA ASP A 199 13.37 -8.60 32.73
C ASP A 199 13.27 -9.61 33.89
N ASN A 200 14.11 -10.64 33.88
CA ASN A 200 14.18 -11.63 34.95
C ASN A 200 14.78 -11.06 36.24
N THR A 201 15.77 -10.15 36.16
CA THR A 201 16.30 -9.48 37.36
C THR A 201 15.26 -8.52 37.98
N LYS A 202 14.44 -7.85 37.18
CA LYS A 202 13.33 -7.01 37.67
C LYS A 202 12.18 -7.81 38.31
N LYS A 203 11.87 -9.02 37.82
CA LYS A 203 10.85 -9.90 38.42
C LYS A 203 11.34 -10.57 39.72
N GLY A 204 12.64 -10.86 39.82
CA GLY A 204 13.26 -11.39 41.05
C GLY A 204 13.25 -10.39 42.21
N ALA A 205 13.41 -9.09 41.93
CA ALA A 205 13.39 -8.02 42.93
C ALA A 205 11.98 -7.63 43.43
N ARG A 206 10.91 -8.24 42.89
CA ARG A 206 9.50 -7.88 43.17
C ARG A 206 8.71 -8.96 43.92
N ARG A 207 9.38 -9.99 44.46
CA ARG A 207 8.76 -10.98 45.35
C ARG A 207 8.92 -10.52 46.81
N PRO A 208 7.82 -10.21 47.54
CA PRO A 208 7.85 -10.02 48.98
C PRO A 208 8.11 -11.33 49.73
#